data_AF-A0A4Y4CWS8-F1
#
_entry.id   AF-A0A4Y4CWS8-F1
#
_cell.length_a   1.000
_cell.length_b   1.000
_cell.length_c   1.000
_cell.angle_alpha   90.00
_cell.angle_beta   90.00
_cell.angle_gamma   90.00
#
_symmetry.space_group_name_H-M   'P 1'
#
loop_
_entity.id
_entity.type
_entity.pdbx_description
1 polymer ?
#
loop_
_entity_poly.entity_id
_entity_poly.type
_entity_poly.pdbx_seq_one_letter_code
_entity_poly.pdbx_strand_id
1 'polypeptide(L)'
;MNGTTADTLLAVVRVTHAELHRQSTPAAVEITLDSRLEGDLGFDSLARVELLLRIERAFGVALPEATLQHAETLRDLLAAVAAAPARAAPAGAMAAVVTQIAAAAGDAATPTTAATLLEVLDWHVQAHGERTQIVLLTEGDGEERLDYTHLRAGAVAVAAGLCASGLQPRQTVAIMLPTSLEYFFAYFGVLLAGGIPVPIYPPARPAQIEEHVRRHTGILENAEASILVTVPQAMTVARLLEAGVPGLRRVVTVAGLTQGVARAAPLRPARGDDIAFIQYTSGSTGNPKGVVLTHANLLANIRAIGTAIRVQPDDVFVSWLPLYHDMGLISAWLVSLYFGKPLVVMSPLAFLARPERWLWAIHRYRGTLSAAPNFAFELCLKRLAEAQPEGLDLSSLRLLACGAEPVNPDTLARFAARLAASGLRPEALAPVYGLAEATVG
;
A
#
# COMPACT_ATOMS: atom_id res chain seq x y z
N MET A 1 37.14 -14.60 4.56
CA MET A 1 35.76 -14.97 4.95
C MET A 1 34.74 -14.84 3.80
N ASN A 2 35.13 -14.49 2.55
CA ASN A 2 34.16 -14.17 1.49
C ASN A 2 33.79 -15.33 0.53
N GLY A 3 34.60 -16.39 0.42
CA GLY A 3 34.34 -17.49 -0.54
C GLY A 3 33.09 -18.31 -0.19
N THR A 4 33.01 -18.78 1.06
CA THR A 4 31.93 -19.66 1.53
C THR A 4 30.54 -19.00 1.48
N THR A 5 30.46 -17.70 1.76
CA THR A 5 29.19 -16.93 1.70
C THR A 5 28.71 -16.76 0.26
N ALA A 6 29.62 -16.43 -0.67
CA ALA A 6 29.28 -16.32 -2.09
C ALA A 6 28.83 -17.66 -2.67
N ASP A 7 29.52 -18.76 -2.35
CA ASP A 7 29.16 -20.10 -2.82
C ASP A 7 27.78 -20.53 -2.34
N THR A 8 27.46 -20.25 -1.08
CA THR A 8 26.14 -20.54 -0.49
C THR A 8 25.04 -19.74 -1.19
N LEU A 9 25.26 -18.44 -1.45
CA LEU A 9 24.31 -17.60 -2.16
C LEU A 9 24.05 -18.12 -3.58
N LEU A 10 25.11 -18.43 -4.33
CA LEU A 10 25.01 -18.97 -5.68
C LEU A 10 24.28 -20.32 -5.69
N ALA A 11 24.48 -21.18 -4.69
CA ALA A 11 23.76 -22.43 -4.55
C ALA A 11 22.24 -22.22 -4.36
N VAL A 12 21.85 -21.30 -3.46
CA VAL A 12 20.44 -20.94 -3.24
C VAL A 12 19.80 -20.41 -4.52
N VAL A 13 20.51 -19.55 -5.25
CA VAL A 13 20.03 -18.95 -6.50
C VAL A 13 19.84 -20.03 -7.57
N ARG A 14 20.80 -20.94 -7.74
CA ARG A 14 20.71 -22.05 -8.73
C ARG A 14 19.51 -22.94 -8.48
N VAL A 15 19.27 -23.33 -7.22
CA VAL A 15 18.10 -24.14 -6.84
C VAL A 15 16.80 -23.39 -7.16
N THR A 16 16.72 -22.12 -6.78
CA THR A 16 15.53 -21.28 -7.01
C THR A 16 15.25 -21.09 -8.51
N HIS A 17 16.29 -20.81 -9.29
CA HIS A 17 16.19 -20.68 -10.74
C HIS A 17 15.70 -21.98 -11.40
N ALA A 18 16.30 -23.12 -11.05
CA ALA A 18 15.91 -24.43 -11.61
C ALA A 18 14.46 -24.79 -11.28
N GLU A 19 13.98 -24.47 -10.07
CA GLU A 19 12.61 -24.77 -9.67
C GLU A 19 11.56 -23.94 -10.42
N LEU A 20 11.86 -22.66 -10.67
CA LEU A 20 10.97 -21.73 -11.38
C LEU A 20 10.92 -22.01 -12.88
N HIS A 21 12.02 -22.51 -13.46
CA HIS A 21 12.15 -22.76 -14.90
C HIS A 21 11.93 -24.24 -15.28
N ARG A 22 11.33 -25.04 -14.38
CA ARG A 22 11.13 -26.49 -14.54
C ARG A 22 10.40 -26.92 -15.82
N GLN A 23 9.62 -26.02 -16.42
CA GLN A 23 8.82 -26.28 -17.63
C GLN A 23 9.48 -25.75 -18.91
N SER A 24 10.64 -25.09 -18.81
CA SER A 24 11.39 -24.56 -19.95
C SER A 24 12.68 -25.35 -20.11
N THR A 25 13.04 -25.75 -21.33
CA THR A 25 14.34 -26.37 -21.61
C THR A 25 15.43 -25.36 -21.26
N PRO A 26 16.23 -25.55 -20.19
CA PRO A 26 17.16 -24.52 -19.79
C PRO A 26 18.33 -24.52 -20.78
N ALA A 27 18.54 -23.40 -21.47
CA ALA A 27 19.91 -23.05 -21.82
C ALA A 27 20.70 -22.97 -20.51
N ALA A 28 21.92 -23.52 -20.47
CA ALA A 28 22.75 -23.43 -19.28
C ALA A 28 23.13 -21.96 -19.04
N VAL A 29 22.36 -21.26 -18.21
CA VAL A 29 22.66 -19.88 -17.80
C VAL A 29 23.79 -19.95 -16.79
N GLU A 30 24.91 -19.29 -17.09
CA GLU A 30 26.01 -19.14 -16.14
C GLU A 30 25.62 -18.14 -15.05
N ILE A 31 25.41 -18.65 -13.83
CA ILE A 31 25.02 -17.84 -12.67
C ILE A 31 26.29 -17.42 -11.91
N THR A 32 26.58 -16.12 -11.95
CA THR A 32 27.73 -15.47 -11.29
C THR A 32 27.26 -14.35 -10.36
N LEU A 33 28.15 -13.79 -9.53
CA LEU A 33 27.78 -12.67 -8.64
C LEU A 33 27.31 -11.42 -9.41
N ASP A 34 27.72 -11.26 -10.66
CA ASP A 34 27.34 -10.12 -11.49
C ASP A 34 26.07 -10.38 -12.33
N SER A 35 25.51 -11.59 -12.25
CA SER A 35 24.22 -11.90 -12.88
C SER A 35 23.11 -11.00 -12.35
N ARG A 36 22.34 -10.42 -13.26
CA ARG A 36 21.17 -9.57 -12.96
C ARG A 36 19.95 -10.42 -12.67
N LEU A 37 19.26 -10.09 -11.58
CA LEU A 37 18.10 -10.85 -11.08
C LEU A 37 16.99 -11.00 -12.12
N GLU A 38 16.66 -9.93 -12.84
CA GLU A 38 15.57 -9.94 -13.83
C GLU A 38 16.08 -10.20 -15.24
N GLY A 39 17.10 -9.46 -15.68
CA GLY A 39 17.61 -9.54 -17.06
C GLY A 39 18.25 -10.88 -17.40
N ASP A 40 19.08 -11.42 -16.51
CA ASP A 40 19.82 -12.66 -16.78
C ASP A 40 19.10 -13.89 -16.21
N LEU A 41 18.47 -13.76 -15.03
CA LEU A 41 17.89 -14.88 -14.29
C LEU A 41 16.35 -14.96 -14.37
N GLY A 42 15.68 -13.98 -14.99
CA GLY A 42 14.23 -14.00 -15.17
C GLY A 42 13.41 -13.93 -13.87
N PHE A 43 13.98 -13.47 -12.75
CA PHE A 43 13.23 -13.34 -11.51
C PHE A 43 12.33 -12.10 -11.52
N ASP A 44 11.04 -12.36 -11.74
CA ASP A 44 9.96 -11.39 -11.52
C ASP A 44 9.82 -10.99 -10.04
N SER A 45 8.88 -10.10 -9.73
CA SER A 45 8.68 -9.60 -8.36
C SER A 45 8.38 -10.72 -7.33
N LEU A 46 7.59 -11.73 -7.70
CA LEU A 46 7.23 -12.83 -6.79
C LEU A 46 8.38 -13.81 -6.62
N ALA A 47 9.10 -14.12 -7.71
CA ALA A 47 10.31 -14.92 -7.69
C ALA A 47 11.41 -14.28 -6.85
N ARG A 48 11.56 -12.96 -6.91
CA ARG A 48 12.48 -12.22 -6.05
C ARG A 48 12.11 -12.32 -4.57
N VAL A 49 10.82 -12.18 -4.22
CA VAL A 49 10.37 -12.38 -2.82
C VAL A 49 10.72 -13.80 -2.35
N GLU A 50 10.42 -14.82 -3.14
CA GLU A 50 10.78 -16.21 -2.84
C GLU A 50 12.30 -16.40 -2.67
N LEU A 51 13.11 -15.79 -3.55
CA LEU A 51 14.56 -15.83 -3.48
C LEU A 51 15.07 -15.19 -2.18
N LEU A 52 14.59 -14.00 -1.83
CA LEU A 52 15.00 -13.32 -0.60
C LEU A 52 14.66 -14.15 0.64
N LEU A 53 13.46 -14.74 0.69
CA LEU A 53 13.06 -15.64 1.78
C LEU A 53 14.02 -16.84 1.90
N ARG A 54 14.47 -17.41 0.78
CA ARG A 54 15.44 -18.52 0.76
C ARG A 54 16.83 -18.09 1.22
N ILE A 55 17.27 -16.90 0.83
CA ILE A 55 18.56 -16.34 1.24
C ILE A 55 18.56 -16.13 2.75
N GLU A 56 17.54 -15.47 3.30
CA GLU A 56 17.40 -15.30 4.74
C GLU A 56 17.45 -16.61 5.52
N ARG A 57 16.82 -17.66 4.98
CA ARG A 57 16.91 -19.00 5.55
C ARG A 57 18.33 -19.56 5.52
N ALA A 58 18.99 -19.52 4.36
CA ALA A 58 20.32 -20.08 4.19
C ALA A 58 21.38 -19.39 5.05
N PHE A 59 21.22 -18.08 5.28
CA PHE A 59 22.18 -17.28 6.04
C PHE A 59 21.76 -17.00 7.49
N GLY A 60 20.52 -17.30 7.87
CA GLY A 60 20.00 -16.98 9.21
C GLY A 60 20.00 -15.48 9.49
N VAL A 61 19.70 -14.65 8.48
CA VAL A 61 19.68 -13.18 8.57
C VAL A 61 18.30 -12.60 8.27
N ALA A 62 18.08 -11.35 8.68
CA ALA A 62 16.91 -10.56 8.30
C ALA A 62 17.34 -9.46 7.31
N LEU A 63 17.04 -9.63 6.02
CA LEU A 63 17.37 -8.63 5.02
C LEU A 63 16.50 -7.36 5.21
N PRO A 64 17.04 -6.16 4.99
CA PRO A 64 16.27 -4.90 5.00
C PRO A 64 15.10 -4.93 4.00
N GLU A 65 13.98 -4.26 4.33
CA GLU A 65 12.79 -4.25 3.44
C GLU A 65 13.13 -3.66 2.06
N ALA A 66 14.04 -2.68 2.04
CA ALA A 66 14.52 -2.01 0.85
C ALA A 66 15.33 -2.91 -0.11
N THR A 67 15.84 -4.06 0.34
CA THR A 67 16.61 -5.00 -0.51
C THR A 67 15.79 -5.50 -1.69
N LEU A 68 14.47 -5.69 -1.50
CA LEU A 68 13.58 -6.13 -2.59
C LEU A 68 13.53 -5.14 -3.75
N GLN A 69 13.68 -3.84 -3.49
CA GLN A 69 13.64 -2.79 -4.50
C GLN A 69 15.03 -2.48 -5.09
N HIS A 70 16.07 -2.46 -4.26
CA HIS A 70 17.39 -1.94 -4.65
C HIS A 70 18.36 -2.97 -5.19
N ALA A 71 18.25 -4.26 -4.81
CA ALA A 71 19.18 -5.26 -5.31
C ALA A 71 18.94 -5.52 -6.81
N GLU A 72 19.97 -5.38 -7.64
CA GLU A 72 19.87 -5.69 -9.08
C GLU A 72 20.67 -6.95 -9.44
N THR A 73 21.75 -7.19 -8.72
CA THR A 73 22.70 -8.29 -8.94
C THR A 73 22.79 -9.20 -7.73
N LEU A 74 23.34 -10.40 -7.92
CA LEU A 74 23.65 -11.29 -6.80
C LEU A 74 24.71 -10.69 -5.87
N ARG A 75 25.58 -9.80 -6.37
CA ARG A 75 26.54 -9.04 -5.57
C ARG A 75 25.83 -8.09 -4.61
N ASP A 76 24.75 -7.44 -5.04
CA ASP A 76 23.95 -6.59 -4.15
C ASP A 76 23.29 -7.41 -3.05
N LEU A 77 22.81 -8.61 -3.37
CA LEU A 77 22.26 -9.55 -2.39
C LEU A 77 23.34 -10.02 -1.40
N LEU A 78 24.55 -10.30 -1.88
CA LEU A 78 25.68 -10.67 -1.02
C LEU A 78 26.04 -9.53 -0.06
N ALA A 79 26.05 -8.29 -0.56
CA ALA A 79 26.28 -7.10 0.27
C ALA A 79 25.16 -6.91 1.30
N ALA A 80 23.91 -7.13 0.92
CA ALA A 80 22.76 -7.07 1.83
C ALA A 80 22.84 -8.14 2.92
N VAL A 81 23.23 -9.38 2.59
CA VAL A 81 23.46 -10.45 3.57
C VAL A 81 24.58 -10.08 4.54
N ALA A 82 25.67 -9.48 4.06
CA ALA A 82 26.80 -9.09 4.90
C ALA A 82 26.44 -7.95 5.89
N ALA A 83 25.51 -7.08 5.51
CA ALA A 83 25.04 -5.97 6.34
C ALA A 83 23.82 -6.34 7.21
N ALA A 84 23.18 -7.48 6.94
CA ALA A 84 21.93 -7.86 7.60
C ALA A 84 22.18 -8.34 9.04
N PRO A 85 21.35 -7.93 10.00
CA PRO A 85 21.39 -8.50 11.33
C PRO A 85 21.04 -9.99 11.28
N ALA A 86 21.57 -10.75 12.24
CA ALA A 86 21.11 -12.11 12.48
C ALA A 86 19.58 -12.10 12.63
N ARG A 87 18.91 -13.06 12.01
CA ARG A 87 17.47 -13.22 12.14
C ARG A 87 17.22 -13.47 13.62
N ALA A 88 16.60 -12.49 14.28
CA ALA A 88 16.04 -12.74 15.60
C ALA A 88 15.12 -13.97 15.48
N ALA A 89 15.02 -14.77 16.55
CA ALA A 89 13.96 -15.77 16.63
C ALA A 89 12.66 -15.09 16.16
N PRO A 90 11.81 -15.76 15.33
CA PRO A 90 10.54 -15.17 14.95
C PRO A 90 9.94 -14.61 16.22
N ALA A 91 9.61 -13.33 16.24
CA ALA A 91 9.22 -12.66 17.47
C ALA A 91 7.89 -13.25 17.99
N GLY A 92 7.94 -14.45 18.56
CA GLY A 92 6.99 -14.99 19.52
C GLY A 92 7.19 -14.34 20.89
N ALA A 93 7.82 -13.15 20.91
CA ALA A 93 8.12 -12.35 22.09
C ALA A 93 7.69 -10.88 21.92
N MET A 94 6.71 -10.59 21.05
CA MET A 94 5.76 -9.51 21.34
C MET A 94 4.54 -10.09 22.07
N ALA A 95 4.81 -10.83 23.14
CA ALA A 95 3.81 -11.06 24.15
C ALA A 95 3.39 -9.71 24.73
N ALA A 96 2.08 -9.51 24.82
CA ALA A 96 1.41 -8.83 25.93
C ALA A 96 1.14 -7.32 25.91
N VAL A 97 1.11 -6.63 24.77
CA VAL A 97 0.31 -5.39 24.69
C VAL A 97 -0.55 -5.38 23.44
N VAL A 98 -1.77 -5.89 23.60
CA VAL A 98 -2.87 -5.50 22.73
C VAL A 98 -2.99 -3.98 22.83
N THR A 99 -2.67 -3.27 21.75
CA THR A 99 -2.89 -1.84 21.71
C THR A 99 -4.37 -1.64 21.49
N GLN A 100 -5.07 -1.21 22.53
CA GLN A 100 -6.35 -0.56 22.34
C GLN A 100 -6.09 0.76 21.63
N ILE A 101 -6.16 0.78 20.31
CA ILE A 101 -6.49 2.01 19.61
C ILE A 101 -7.90 2.29 20.08
N ALA A 102 -8.03 3.28 20.98
CA ALA A 102 -9.23 3.50 21.75
C ALA A 102 -10.47 3.27 20.88
N ALA A 103 -11.33 2.34 21.31
CA ALA A 103 -12.73 2.32 20.91
C ALA A 103 -13.41 3.59 21.49
N ALA A 104 -12.94 4.77 21.11
CA ALA A 104 -13.70 6.00 21.18
C ALA A 104 -14.78 6.02 20.10
N ALA A 105 -14.88 4.96 19.28
CA ALA A 105 -16.14 4.58 18.68
C ALA A 105 -17.04 3.99 19.77
N GLY A 106 -17.65 4.89 20.54
CA GLY A 106 -19.07 4.67 20.80
C GLY A 106 -19.84 4.58 19.48
N ASP A 107 -21.16 4.61 19.55
CA ASP A 107 -22.05 4.71 18.39
C ASP A 107 -21.90 6.09 17.73
N ALA A 108 -20.71 6.40 17.22
CA ALA A 108 -20.38 7.65 16.56
C ALA A 108 -21.30 7.71 15.34
N ALA A 109 -22.21 8.68 15.36
CA ALA A 109 -23.11 8.94 14.26
C ALA A 109 -22.31 8.99 12.96
N THR A 110 -22.87 8.45 11.88
CA THR A 110 -22.22 8.53 10.57
C THR A 110 -22.59 9.87 9.91
N PRO A 111 -21.70 10.46 9.07
CA PRO A 111 -22.00 11.67 8.32
C PRO A 111 -22.95 11.35 7.15
N THR A 112 -24.22 11.05 7.47
CA THR A 112 -25.25 10.63 6.51
C THR A 112 -25.63 11.74 5.55
N THR A 113 -25.56 12.99 5.99
CA THR A 113 -25.88 14.19 5.19
C THR A 113 -24.70 14.68 4.33
N ALA A 114 -23.49 14.15 4.52
CA ALA A 114 -22.34 14.56 3.72
C ALA A 114 -22.53 14.14 2.25
N ALA A 115 -22.27 15.09 1.35
CA ALA A 115 -22.29 14.95 -0.10
C ALA A 115 -20.88 14.85 -0.69
N THR A 116 -19.84 15.18 0.07
CA THR A 116 -18.43 15.08 -0.37
C THR A 116 -17.52 14.44 0.67
N LEU A 117 -16.34 13.97 0.24
CA LEU A 117 -15.32 13.45 1.16
C LEU A 117 -14.75 14.56 2.05
N LEU A 118 -14.75 15.81 1.57
CA LEU A 118 -14.34 16.98 2.35
C LEU A 118 -15.30 17.21 3.52
N GLU A 119 -16.62 17.12 3.27
CA GLU A 119 -17.64 17.21 4.32
C GLU A 119 -17.55 16.05 5.33
N VAL A 120 -17.20 14.85 4.88
CA VAL A 120 -16.93 13.71 5.78
C VAL A 120 -15.76 14.00 6.71
N LEU A 121 -14.64 14.50 6.17
CA LEU A 121 -13.48 14.87 6.98
C LEU A 121 -13.81 16.01 7.95
N ASP A 122 -14.47 17.07 7.46
CA ASP A 122 -14.88 18.20 8.30
C ASP A 122 -15.81 17.76 9.43
N TRP A 123 -16.75 16.86 9.15
CA TRP A 123 -17.65 16.31 10.17
C TRP A 123 -16.88 15.61 11.29
N HIS A 124 -15.91 14.74 10.94
CA HIS A 124 -15.10 14.05 11.94
C HIS A 124 -14.17 14.98 12.70
N VAL A 125 -13.63 16.01 12.05
CA VAL A 125 -12.82 17.04 12.75
C VAL A 125 -13.65 17.78 13.79
N GLN A 126 -14.89 18.15 13.48
CA GLN A 126 -15.77 18.86 14.42
C GLN A 126 -16.25 17.96 15.56
N ALA A 127 -16.58 16.70 15.27
CA ALA A 127 -17.12 15.79 16.27
C ALA A 127 -16.04 15.13 17.15
N HIS A 128 -14.90 14.75 16.54
CA HIS A 128 -13.92 13.83 17.11
C HIS A 128 -12.47 14.14 16.67
N GLY A 129 -12.09 15.42 16.58
CA GLY A 129 -10.81 15.87 15.98
C GLY A 129 -9.55 15.16 16.49
N GLU A 130 -9.44 14.91 17.79
CA GLU A 130 -8.26 14.27 18.43
C GLU A 130 -8.26 12.73 18.31
N ARG A 131 -9.29 12.15 17.70
CA ARG A 131 -9.38 10.70 17.56
C ARG A 131 -8.44 10.21 16.45
N THR A 132 -7.56 9.26 16.79
CA THR A 132 -6.67 8.62 15.82
C THR A 132 -7.48 7.91 14.73
N GLN A 133 -7.24 8.29 13.48
CA GLN A 133 -7.86 7.71 12.29
C GLN A 133 -6.91 6.74 11.58
N ILE A 134 -5.61 7.06 11.52
CA ILE A 134 -4.58 6.22 10.90
C ILE A 134 -3.50 5.88 11.91
N VAL A 135 -3.08 4.62 11.90
CA VAL A 135 -1.83 4.14 12.50
C VAL A 135 -0.99 3.54 11.37
N LEU A 136 0.07 4.24 10.98
CA LEU A 136 1.02 3.80 9.97
C LEU A 136 2.14 3.00 10.65
N LEU A 137 2.30 1.74 10.28
CA LEU A 137 3.39 0.90 10.78
C LEU A 137 4.64 1.12 9.92
N THR A 138 5.74 1.45 10.57
CA THR A 138 7.04 1.71 9.93
C THR A 138 7.96 0.48 10.03
N GLU A 139 9.13 0.54 9.40
CA GLU A 139 10.12 -0.55 9.46
C GLU A 139 10.51 -0.84 10.92
N GLY A 140 10.68 -2.12 11.26
CA GLY A 140 10.77 -2.56 12.66
C GLY A 140 9.42 -2.44 13.41
N ASP A 141 9.48 -2.09 14.71
CA ASP A 141 8.31 -2.00 15.61
C ASP A 141 7.73 -0.58 15.76
N GLY A 142 8.16 0.35 14.92
CA GLY A 142 7.73 1.74 14.93
C GLY A 142 6.30 1.94 14.39
N GLU A 143 5.65 3.00 14.87
CA GLU A 143 4.35 3.46 14.37
C GLU A 143 4.28 4.98 14.36
N GLU A 144 3.57 5.53 13.38
CA GLU A 144 3.15 6.92 13.33
C GLU A 144 1.63 6.99 13.39
N ARG A 145 1.09 7.99 14.09
CA ARG A 145 -0.36 8.14 14.28
C ARG A 145 -0.84 9.44 13.67
N LEU A 146 -2.01 9.40 13.07
CA LEU A 146 -2.67 10.57 12.52
C LEU A 146 -4.13 10.62 13.00
N ASP A 147 -4.48 11.69 13.70
CA ASP A 147 -5.87 12.02 14.03
C ASP A 147 -6.51 12.91 12.95
N TYR A 148 -7.81 13.16 13.08
CA TYR A 148 -8.56 13.94 12.10
C TYR A 148 -8.08 15.40 12.01
N THR A 149 -7.75 16.02 13.15
CA THR A 149 -7.27 17.40 13.20
C THR A 149 -5.95 17.54 12.43
N HIS A 150 -5.00 16.65 12.67
CA HIS A 150 -3.70 16.66 11.99
C HIS A 150 -3.82 16.27 10.52
N LEU A 151 -4.69 15.32 10.17
CA LEU A 151 -5.01 15.00 8.77
C LEU A 151 -5.47 16.25 8.02
N ARG A 152 -6.43 16.98 8.60
CA ARG A 152 -6.96 18.20 7.99
C ARG A 152 -5.93 19.32 7.94
N ALA A 153 -5.16 19.53 9.01
CA ALA A 153 -4.13 20.55 9.04
C ALA A 153 -3.05 20.33 7.97
N GLY A 154 -2.55 19.09 7.85
CA GLY A 154 -1.59 18.71 6.81
C GLY A 154 -2.17 18.87 5.40
N ALA A 155 -3.43 18.47 5.20
CA ALA A 155 -4.13 18.66 3.93
C ALA A 155 -4.29 20.15 3.56
N VAL A 156 -4.64 21.02 4.52
CA VAL A 156 -4.73 22.48 4.30
C VAL A 156 -3.37 23.07 3.92
N ALA A 157 -2.29 22.63 4.58
CA ALA A 157 -0.93 23.08 4.26
C ALA A 157 -0.53 22.67 2.83
N VAL A 158 -0.83 21.43 2.43
CA VAL A 158 -0.61 20.96 1.05
C VAL A 158 -1.46 21.75 0.05
N ALA A 159 -2.74 22.00 0.35
CA ALA A 159 -3.63 22.77 -0.51
C ALA A 159 -3.08 24.18 -0.78
N ALA A 160 -2.56 24.84 0.26
CA ALA A 160 -1.94 26.15 0.14
C ALA A 160 -0.72 26.13 -0.79
N GLY A 161 0.17 25.14 -0.62
CA GLY A 161 1.33 24.94 -1.47
C GLY A 161 0.96 24.65 -2.93
N LEU A 162 -0.09 23.86 -3.16
CA LEU A 162 -0.58 23.54 -4.50
C LEU A 162 -1.14 24.79 -5.20
N CYS A 163 -1.94 25.60 -4.51
CA CYS A 163 -2.41 26.88 -5.02
C CYS A 163 -1.24 27.84 -5.32
N ALA A 164 -0.25 27.92 -4.43
CA ALA A 164 0.96 28.71 -4.65
C ALA A 164 1.79 28.20 -5.84
N SER A 165 1.73 26.90 -6.11
CA SER A 165 2.34 26.26 -7.28
C SER A 165 1.54 26.46 -8.58
N GLY A 166 0.42 27.18 -8.51
CA GLY A 166 -0.39 27.58 -9.67
C GLY A 166 -1.52 26.62 -10.02
N LEU A 167 -1.87 25.67 -9.15
CA LEU A 167 -3.00 24.76 -9.36
C LEU A 167 -4.30 25.55 -9.53
N GLN A 168 -5.01 25.31 -10.63
CA GLN A 168 -6.35 25.84 -10.86
C GLN A 168 -7.43 24.78 -10.52
N PRO A 169 -8.66 25.21 -10.19
CA PRO A 169 -9.76 24.28 -9.96
C PRO A 169 -9.97 23.32 -11.13
N ARG A 170 -10.33 22.07 -10.81
CA ARG A 170 -10.59 20.97 -11.75
C ARG A 170 -9.37 20.48 -12.54
N GLN A 171 -8.16 20.98 -12.23
CA GLN A 171 -6.94 20.40 -12.80
C GLN A 171 -6.52 19.16 -12.02
N THR A 172 -5.94 18.20 -12.73
CA THR A 172 -5.44 16.96 -12.15
C THR A 172 -4.06 17.15 -11.52
N VAL A 173 -3.87 16.45 -10.40
CA VAL A 173 -2.60 16.36 -9.67
C VAL A 173 -2.27 14.89 -9.49
N ALA A 174 -1.18 14.45 -10.10
CA ALA A 174 -0.68 13.09 -9.94
C ALA A 174 -0.05 12.93 -8.56
N ILE A 175 -0.40 11.87 -7.85
CA ILE A 175 0.14 11.53 -6.53
C ILE A 175 0.95 10.24 -6.67
N MET A 176 2.27 10.38 -6.71
CA MET A 176 3.23 9.28 -6.79
C MET A 176 3.96 9.15 -5.46
N LEU A 177 3.21 8.76 -4.43
CA LEU A 177 3.71 8.60 -3.07
C LEU A 177 3.54 7.14 -2.63
N PRO A 178 4.47 6.60 -1.82
CA PRO A 178 4.26 5.35 -1.13
C PRO A 178 3.14 5.50 -0.09
N THR A 179 2.77 4.40 0.56
CA THR A 179 1.91 4.47 1.75
C THR A 179 2.67 5.15 2.88
N SER A 180 2.41 6.45 3.07
CA SER A 180 3.00 7.30 4.11
C SER A 180 1.99 8.37 4.57
N LEU A 181 2.31 9.10 5.65
CA LEU A 181 1.45 10.20 6.12
C LEU A 181 1.22 11.28 5.04
N GLU A 182 2.26 11.57 4.26
CA GLU A 182 2.24 12.51 3.15
C GLU A 182 1.22 12.15 2.08
N TYR A 183 0.95 10.86 1.85
CA TYR A 183 -0.08 10.45 0.90
C TYR A 183 -1.45 10.97 1.34
N PHE A 184 -1.80 10.80 2.62
CA PHE A 184 -3.10 11.21 3.14
C PHE A 184 -3.28 12.73 3.11
N PHE A 185 -2.20 13.49 3.44
CA PHE A 185 -2.18 14.94 3.28
C PHE A 185 -2.31 15.37 1.82
N ALA A 186 -1.61 14.69 0.89
CA ALA A 186 -1.66 15.00 -0.53
C ALA A 186 -3.06 14.78 -1.12
N TYR A 187 -3.69 13.64 -0.83
CA TYR A 187 -5.01 13.30 -1.36
C TYR A 187 -6.05 14.36 -0.96
N PHE A 188 -6.18 14.66 0.33
CA PHE A 188 -7.12 15.69 0.80
C PHE A 188 -6.69 17.11 0.43
N GLY A 189 -5.39 17.40 0.39
CA GLY A 189 -4.88 18.70 0.00
C GLY A 189 -5.18 19.06 -1.46
N VAL A 190 -5.12 18.07 -2.36
CA VAL A 190 -5.55 18.25 -3.75
C VAL A 190 -7.05 18.58 -3.82
N LEU A 191 -7.89 17.81 -3.12
CA LEU A 191 -9.33 18.05 -3.07
C LEU A 191 -9.66 19.44 -2.49
N LEU A 192 -9.03 19.82 -1.38
CA LEU A 192 -9.22 21.13 -0.73
C LEU A 192 -8.79 22.31 -1.61
N ALA A 193 -7.77 22.11 -2.46
CA ALA A 193 -7.36 23.10 -3.45
C ALA A 193 -8.30 23.16 -4.68
N GLY A 194 -9.30 22.27 -4.73
CA GLY A 194 -10.23 22.11 -5.85
C GLY A 194 -9.63 21.34 -7.04
N GLY A 195 -8.51 20.66 -6.86
CA GLY A 195 -7.90 19.79 -7.87
C GLY A 195 -8.45 18.36 -7.84
N ILE A 196 -8.03 17.56 -8.81
CA ILE A 196 -8.44 16.16 -8.96
C ILE A 196 -7.24 15.25 -8.69
N PRO A 197 -7.25 14.46 -7.60
CA PRO A 197 -6.21 13.48 -7.32
C PRO A 197 -6.13 12.41 -8.41
N VAL A 198 -4.91 12.06 -8.82
CA VAL A 198 -4.63 10.92 -9.71
C VAL A 198 -3.55 10.06 -9.06
N PRO A 199 -3.94 9.12 -8.17
CA PRO A 199 -2.99 8.20 -7.55
C PRO A 199 -2.31 7.31 -8.59
N ILE A 200 -0.97 7.27 -8.55
CA ILE A 200 -0.14 6.42 -9.39
C ILE A 200 0.91 5.72 -8.54
N TYR A 201 1.49 4.63 -9.04
CA TYR A 201 2.45 3.86 -8.28
C TYR A 201 3.87 4.42 -8.42
N PRO A 202 4.66 4.52 -7.33
CA PRO A 202 6.04 4.96 -7.42
C PRO A 202 6.92 3.96 -8.19
N PRO A 203 8.07 4.39 -8.72
CA PRO A 203 9.02 3.48 -9.33
C PRO A 203 9.47 2.44 -8.31
N ALA A 204 9.22 1.17 -8.60
CA ALA A 204 9.60 0.09 -7.69
C ALA A 204 11.09 -0.24 -7.77
N ARG A 205 11.74 -0.01 -8.93
CA ARG A 205 13.10 -0.48 -9.21
C ARG A 205 13.85 0.46 -10.18
N PRO A 206 15.16 0.73 -9.96
CA PRO A 206 15.96 1.55 -10.87
C PRO A 206 16.11 0.94 -12.28
N ALA A 207 16.33 -0.37 -12.38
CA ALA A 207 16.39 -1.08 -13.67
C ALA A 207 15.15 -0.92 -14.56
N GLN A 208 13.99 -0.57 -14.00
CA GLN A 208 12.74 -0.38 -14.73
C GLN A 208 12.39 1.08 -14.97
N ILE A 209 13.31 2.03 -14.73
CA ILE A 209 13.03 3.46 -14.88
C ILE A 209 12.53 3.79 -16.28
N GLU A 210 13.09 3.21 -17.35
CA GLU A 210 12.65 3.52 -18.72
C GLU A 210 11.22 3.05 -19.00
N GLU A 211 10.88 1.80 -18.62
CA GLU A 211 9.51 1.28 -18.73
C GLU A 211 8.55 2.08 -17.85
N HIS A 212 8.97 2.40 -16.63
CA HIS A 212 8.21 3.20 -15.69
C HIS A 212 7.92 4.59 -16.25
N VAL A 213 8.94 5.28 -16.79
CA VAL A 213 8.79 6.59 -17.43
C VAL A 213 7.83 6.48 -18.61
N ARG A 214 8.04 5.54 -19.53
CA ARG A 214 7.17 5.35 -20.71
C ARG A 214 5.71 5.14 -20.31
N ARG A 215 5.45 4.27 -19.33
CA ARG A 215 4.08 3.97 -18.87
C ARG A 215 3.44 5.16 -18.15
N HIS A 216 4.20 5.87 -17.31
CA HIS A 216 3.69 7.02 -16.58
C HIS A 216 3.50 8.25 -17.47
N THR A 217 4.33 8.45 -18.50
CA THR A 217 4.09 9.50 -19.51
C THR A 217 2.69 9.35 -20.10
N GLY A 218 2.31 8.15 -20.55
CA GLY A 218 0.97 7.91 -21.09
C GLY A 218 -0.15 8.15 -20.09
N ILE A 219 0.03 7.78 -18.80
CA ILE A 219 -0.95 8.07 -17.74
C ILE A 219 -1.07 9.57 -17.51
N LEU A 220 0.05 10.27 -17.35
CA LEU A 220 0.09 11.70 -17.03
C LEU A 220 -0.45 12.56 -18.17
N GLU A 221 -0.15 12.21 -19.42
CA GLU A 221 -0.72 12.84 -20.61
C GLU A 221 -2.22 12.60 -20.69
N ASN A 222 -2.67 11.35 -20.53
CA ASN A 222 -4.10 11.02 -20.58
C ASN A 222 -4.90 11.66 -19.44
N ALA A 223 -4.29 11.81 -18.27
CA ALA A 223 -4.90 12.47 -17.12
C ALA A 223 -4.81 14.00 -17.21
N GLU A 224 -4.10 14.55 -18.19
CA GLU A 224 -3.77 15.97 -18.29
C GLU A 224 -3.11 16.52 -17.00
N ALA A 225 -2.28 15.70 -16.36
CA ALA A 225 -1.67 15.98 -15.06
C ALA A 225 -0.89 17.29 -15.08
N SER A 226 -1.33 18.25 -14.27
CA SER A 226 -0.74 19.60 -14.25
C SER A 226 0.42 19.73 -13.25
N ILE A 227 0.39 18.92 -12.19
CA ILE A 227 1.37 18.86 -11.09
C ILE A 227 1.56 17.39 -10.72
N LEU A 228 2.81 17.00 -10.40
CA LEU A 228 3.16 15.69 -9.86
C LEU A 228 3.74 15.85 -8.45
N VAL A 229 3.10 15.22 -7.47
CA VAL A 229 3.58 15.13 -6.09
C VAL A 229 4.33 13.80 -5.93
N THR A 230 5.58 13.85 -5.49
CA THR A 230 6.45 12.69 -5.36
C THR A 230 7.35 12.75 -4.12
N VAL A 231 8.10 11.68 -3.86
CA VAL A 231 9.11 11.62 -2.80
C VAL A 231 10.47 12.15 -3.28
N PRO A 232 11.32 12.69 -2.38
CA PRO A 232 12.65 13.20 -2.73
C PRO A 232 13.50 12.20 -3.54
N GLN A 233 13.45 10.92 -3.19
CA GLN A 233 14.22 9.85 -3.82
C GLN A 233 13.80 9.59 -5.28
N ALA A 234 12.56 9.92 -5.65
CA ALA A 234 12.02 9.75 -6.99
C ALA A 234 12.09 11.05 -7.83
N MET A 235 12.71 12.11 -7.30
CA MET A 235 12.73 13.42 -7.97
C MET A 235 13.44 13.38 -9.32
N THR A 236 14.51 12.61 -9.47
CA THR A 236 15.22 12.44 -10.75
C THR A 236 14.30 11.86 -11.83
N VAL A 237 13.58 10.78 -11.50
CA VAL A 237 12.61 10.15 -12.42
C VAL A 237 11.45 11.10 -12.71
N ALA A 238 10.96 11.80 -11.70
CA ALA A 238 9.87 12.74 -11.85
C ALA A 238 10.24 13.94 -12.75
N ARG A 239 11.49 14.42 -12.72
CA ARG A 239 11.98 15.46 -13.65
C ARG A 239 12.05 14.96 -15.09
N LEU A 240 12.35 13.69 -15.32
CA LEU A 240 12.26 13.10 -16.66
C LEU A 240 10.81 13.09 -17.16
N LEU A 241 9.85 12.77 -16.29
CA LEU A 241 8.41 12.86 -16.59
C LEU A 241 7.97 14.30 -16.88
N GLU A 242 8.44 15.28 -16.10
CA GLU A 242 8.16 16.71 -16.33
C GLU A 242 8.64 17.18 -17.71
N ALA A 243 9.81 16.74 -18.15
CA ALA A 243 10.33 17.07 -19.47
C ALA A 243 9.57 16.33 -20.60
N GLY A 244 9.07 15.12 -20.33
CA GLY A 244 8.40 14.27 -21.30
C GLY A 244 6.90 14.51 -21.45
N VAL A 245 6.24 15.22 -20.52
CA VAL A 245 4.79 15.43 -20.50
C VAL A 245 4.49 16.93 -20.61
N PRO A 246 4.09 17.46 -21.79
CA PRO A 246 3.91 18.90 -22.00
C PRO A 246 2.93 19.58 -21.02
N GLY A 247 1.93 18.85 -20.52
CA GLY A 247 0.95 19.35 -19.55
C GLY A 247 1.46 19.43 -18.11
N LEU A 248 2.56 18.72 -17.79
CA LEU A 248 3.10 18.62 -16.44
C LEU A 248 4.01 19.82 -16.15
N ARG A 249 3.48 20.82 -15.46
CA ARG A 249 4.17 22.11 -15.26
C ARG A 249 5.08 22.16 -14.03
N ARG A 250 4.85 21.26 -13.07
CA ARG A 250 5.54 21.24 -11.78
C ARG A 250 5.67 19.83 -11.24
N VAL A 251 6.87 19.51 -10.76
CA VAL A 251 7.13 18.39 -9.84
C VAL A 251 7.47 18.93 -8.46
N VAL A 252 6.82 18.40 -7.43
CA VAL A 252 6.92 18.86 -6.05
C VAL A 252 6.96 17.69 -5.07
N THR A 253 7.43 17.95 -3.85
CA THR A 253 7.27 17.05 -2.71
C THR A 253 6.28 17.65 -1.72
N VAL A 254 5.67 16.84 -0.85
CA VAL A 254 4.80 17.37 0.22
C VAL A 254 5.55 18.34 1.11
N ALA A 255 6.79 18.01 1.52
CA ALA A 255 7.64 18.93 2.28
C ALA A 255 7.88 20.25 1.54
N GLY A 256 8.11 20.22 0.22
CA GLY A 256 8.27 21.44 -0.59
C GLY A 256 7.00 22.27 -0.70
N LEU A 257 5.82 21.64 -0.67
CA LEU A 257 4.52 22.33 -0.68
C LEU A 257 4.21 22.99 0.67
N THR A 258 4.66 22.38 1.78
CA THR A 258 4.35 22.87 3.13
C THR A 258 5.41 23.85 3.67
N GLN A 259 6.57 23.97 3.03
CA GLN A 259 7.61 24.93 3.40
C GLN A 259 7.19 26.37 3.06
N GLY A 260 7.30 27.28 4.04
CA GLY A 260 7.12 28.72 3.81
C GLY A 260 5.68 29.16 3.53
N VAL A 261 4.68 28.33 3.84
CA VAL A 261 3.25 28.67 3.67
C VAL A 261 2.86 29.74 4.69
N ALA A 262 3.04 31.01 4.31
CA ALA A 262 2.60 32.17 5.10
C ALA A 262 1.14 32.58 4.80
N ARG A 263 0.52 31.99 3.77
CA ARG A 263 -0.75 32.45 3.21
C ARG A 263 -1.82 31.36 3.32
N ALA A 264 -3.00 31.73 3.84
CA ALA A 264 -4.14 30.85 3.88
C ALA A 264 -4.51 30.36 2.48
N ALA A 265 -4.72 29.05 2.32
CA ALA A 265 -5.21 28.47 1.07
C ALA A 265 -6.63 28.99 0.77
N PRO A 266 -6.94 29.38 -0.48
CA PRO A 266 -8.32 29.54 -0.89
C PRO A 266 -8.97 28.16 -1.01
N LEU A 267 -9.40 27.59 0.12
CA LEU A 267 -10.10 26.30 0.16
C LEU A 267 -11.33 26.38 -0.74
N ARG A 268 -11.50 25.39 -1.61
CA ARG A 268 -12.59 25.36 -2.58
C ARG A 268 -13.68 24.42 -2.11
N PRO A 269 -14.96 24.84 -2.12
CA PRO A 269 -16.06 23.91 -1.88
C PRO A 269 -16.13 22.91 -3.03
N ALA A 270 -16.44 21.65 -2.71
CA ALA A 270 -16.74 20.61 -3.68
C ALA A 270 -18.24 20.30 -3.66
N ARG A 271 -18.74 19.71 -4.75
CA ARG A 271 -20.10 19.18 -4.89
C ARG A 271 -20.05 17.68 -5.11
N GLY A 272 -21.18 17.01 -4.89
CA GLY A 272 -21.28 15.56 -5.05
C GLY A 272 -20.94 15.07 -6.47
N ASP A 273 -21.23 15.87 -7.49
CA ASP A 273 -20.95 15.58 -8.91
C ASP A 273 -19.54 15.96 -9.35
N ASP A 274 -18.75 16.62 -8.50
CA ASP A 274 -17.33 16.88 -8.78
C ASP A 274 -16.51 15.58 -8.73
N ILE A 275 -15.47 15.52 -9.56
CA ILE A 275 -14.55 14.39 -9.63
C ILE A 275 -13.72 14.35 -8.35
N ALA A 276 -13.81 13.24 -7.60
CA ALA A 276 -13.08 13.02 -6.38
C ALA A 276 -11.71 12.39 -6.61
N PHE A 277 -11.55 11.55 -7.64
CA PHE A 277 -10.25 11.15 -8.17
C PHE A 277 -10.40 10.40 -9.51
N ILE A 278 -9.26 10.17 -10.17
CA ILE A 278 -9.17 9.29 -11.35
C ILE A 278 -8.34 8.07 -10.98
N GLN A 279 -8.95 6.88 -11.07
CA GLN A 279 -8.27 5.60 -10.85
C GLN A 279 -7.74 5.07 -12.17
N TYR A 280 -6.43 4.89 -12.30
CA TYR A 280 -5.89 4.18 -13.44
C TYR A 280 -5.90 2.67 -13.23
N THR A 281 -6.31 1.94 -14.27
CA THR A 281 -6.23 0.48 -14.33
C THR A 281 -5.22 0.06 -15.40
N SER A 282 -4.68 -1.16 -15.28
CA SER A 282 -3.71 -1.70 -16.23
C SER A 282 -4.24 -1.81 -17.66
N GLY A 283 -5.57 -1.92 -17.84
CA GLY A 283 -6.23 -1.99 -19.14
C GLY A 283 -5.85 -3.23 -19.94
N SER A 284 -6.83 -4.03 -20.38
CA SER A 284 -6.57 -5.24 -21.20
C SER A 284 -5.88 -4.96 -22.54
N THR A 285 -5.89 -3.70 -23.00
CA THR A 285 -5.32 -3.24 -24.27
C THR A 285 -3.90 -2.66 -24.16
N GLY A 286 -3.26 -2.73 -22.98
CA GLY A 286 -1.91 -2.20 -22.73
C GLY A 286 -1.83 -0.68 -22.52
N ASN A 287 -2.84 0.07 -22.99
CA ASN A 287 -3.00 1.49 -22.67
C ASN A 287 -3.76 1.66 -21.34
N PRO A 288 -3.19 2.38 -20.35
CA PRO A 288 -3.85 2.67 -19.08
C PRO A 288 -5.17 3.42 -19.30
N LYS A 289 -6.23 3.02 -18.59
CA LYS A 289 -7.54 3.68 -18.65
C LYS A 289 -7.82 4.39 -17.33
N GLY A 290 -8.15 5.67 -17.38
CA GLY A 290 -8.57 6.45 -16.24
C GLY A 290 -10.06 6.30 -15.99
N VAL A 291 -10.43 5.70 -14.85
CA VAL A 291 -11.80 5.65 -14.36
C VAL A 291 -12.07 6.91 -13.56
N VAL A 292 -13.02 7.73 -14.01
CA VAL A 292 -13.43 8.96 -13.35
C VAL A 292 -14.43 8.63 -12.25
N LEU A 293 -14.10 8.97 -11.00
CA LEU A 293 -14.95 8.71 -9.84
C LEU A 293 -15.34 10.01 -9.16
N THR A 294 -16.63 10.28 -9.09
CA THR A 294 -17.17 11.47 -8.39
C THR A 294 -17.31 11.23 -6.89
N HIS A 295 -17.46 12.30 -6.12
CA HIS A 295 -17.79 12.20 -4.69
C HIS A 295 -19.05 11.38 -4.44
N ALA A 296 -20.09 11.57 -5.26
CA ALA A 296 -21.34 10.84 -5.16
C ALA A 296 -21.17 9.35 -5.44
N ASN A 297 -20.36 8.95 -6.43
CA ASN A 297 -20.04 7.54 -6.67
C ASN A 297 -19.40 6.90 -5.44
N LEU A 298 -18.40 7.59 -4.87
CA LEU A 298 -17.67 7.08 -3.71
C LEU A 298 -18.56 6.94 -2.48
N LEU A 299 -19.32 7.97 -2.13
CA LEU A 299 -20.18 7.92 -0.96
C LEU A 299 -21.31 6.91 -1.11
N ALA A 300 -21.84 6.73 -2.33
CA ALA A 300 -22.81 5.68 -2.60
C ALA A 300 -22.21 4.29 -2.34
N ASN A 301 -21.03 4.00 -2.90
CA ASN A 301 -20.40 2.70 -2.71
C ASN A 301 -19.91 2.48 -1.27
N ILE A 302 -19.32 3.49 -0.63
CA ILE A 302 -18.87 3.39 0.77
C ILE A 302 -20.03 3.03 1.71
N ARG A 303 -21.22 3.63 1.51
CA ARG A 303 -22.43 3.28 2.27
C ARG A 303 -22.91 1.86 1.97
N ALA A 304 -22.85 1.44 0.71
CA ALA A 304 -23.20 0.07 0.29
C ALA A 304 -22.26 -0.97 0.92
N ILE A 305 -20.94 -0.77 0.85
CA ILE A 305 -19.93 -1.59 1.52
C ILE A 305 -20.23 -1.65 3.01
N GLY A 306 -20.45 -0.50 3.65
CA GLY A 306 -20.70 -0.45 5.09
C GLY A 306 -21.92 -1.25 5.53
N THR A 307 -22.98 -1.23 4.71
CA THR A 307 -24.18 -2.04 4.90
C THR A 307 -23.87 -3.53 4.72
N ALA A 308 -23.18 -3.89 3.64
CA ALA A 308 -22.85 -5.28 3.31
C ALA A 308 -21.94 -5.94 4.37
N ILE A 309 -20.91 -5.22 4.82
CA ILE A 309 -19.99 -5.71 5.86
C ILE A 309 -20.53 -5.51 7.26
N ARG A 310 -21.69 -4.84 7.42
CA ARG A 310 -22.31 -4.48 8.70
C ARG A 310 -21.29 -3.86 9.66
N VAL A 311 -20.78 -2.67 9.32
CA VAL A 311 -19.78 -1.97 10.14
C VAL A 311 -20.24 -1.90 11.60
N GLN A 312 -19.34 -2.29 12.50
CA GLN A 312 -19.55 -2.36 13.95
C GLN A 312 -18.82 -1.20 14.66
N PRO A 313 -19.27 -0.80 15.86
CA PRO A 313 -18.61 0.24 16.66
C PRO A 313 -17.11 -0.02 16.86
N ASP A 314 -16.74 -1.26 17.18
CA ASP A 314 -15.40 -1.71 17.52
C ASP A 314 -14.52 -2.09 16.31
N ASP A 315 -14.97 -1.79 15.09
CA ASP A 315 -14.20 -2.17 13.90
C ASP A 315 -12.86 -1.45 13.80
N VAL A 316 -11.84 -2.24 13.46
CA VAL A 316 -10.48 -1.79 13.10
C VAL A 316 -10.09 -2.43 11.79
N PHE A 317 -9.79 -1.61 10.79
CA PHE A 317 -9.33 -2.10 9.48
C PHE A 317 -7.80 -2.22 9.49
N VAL A 318 -7.28 -3.39 9.14
CA VAL A 318 -5.84 -3.62 8.96
C VAL A 318 -5.53 -3.84 7.48
N SER A 319 -4.63 -3.06 6.91
CA SER A 319 -4.32 -3.11 5.48
C SER A 319 -2.83 -2.95 5.19
N TRP A 320 -2.38 -3.55 4.09
CA TRP A 320 -1.12 -3.22 3.43
C TRP A 320 -1.34 -2.89 1.95
N LEU A 321 -2.62 -2.92 1.51
CA LEU A 321 -2.98 -2.67 0.13
C LEU A 321 -2.57 -1.25 -0.25
N PRO A 322 -1.99 -1.06 -1.44
CA PRO A 322 -1.50 0.25 -1.84
C PRO A 322 -2.64 1.26 -1.97
N LEU A 323 -2.38 2.51 -1.57
CA LEU A 323 -3.34 3.61 -1.68
C LEU A 323 -3.52 4.12 -3.12
N TYR A 324 -2.71 3.65 -4.07
CA TYR A 324 -2.94 3.86 -5.51
C TYR A 324 -3.79 2.76 -6.16
N HIS A 325 -4.23 1.77 -5.37
CA HIS A 325 -5.18 0.76 -5.77
C HIS A 325 -6.52 0.98 -5.06
N ASP A 326 -7.59 0.70 -5.76
CA ASP A 326 -8.96 1.03 -5.35
C ASP A 326 -9.39 0.31 -4.05
N MET A 327 -9.06 -0.97 -3.85
CA MET A 327 -9.27 -1.67 -2.57
C MET A 327 -8.51 -1.04 -1.39
N GLY A 328 -7.30 -0.51 -1.60
CA GLY A 328 -6.54 0.15 -0.54
C GLY A 328 -7.08 1.55 -0.24
N LEU A 329 -7.37 2.32 -1.29
CA LEU A 329 -7.91 3.67 -1.17
C LEU A 329 -9.36 3.66 -0.67
N ILE A 330 -10.27 3.02 -1.40
CA ILE A 330 -11.71 3.04 -1.12
C ILE A 330 -12.03 2.11 0.04
N SER A 331 -11.81 0.80 -0.11
CA SER A 331 -12.31 -0.20 0.85
C SER A 331 -11.61 -0.15 2.20
N ALA A 332 -10.29 0.08 2.23
CA ALA A 332 -9.58 0.19 3.49
C ALA A 332 -9.66 1.61 4.06
N TRP A 333 -9.21 2.65 3.35
CA TRP A 333 -9.11 3.99 3.92
C TRP A 333 -10.43 4.78 3.93
N LEU A 334 -11.07 5.00 2.78
CA LEU A 334 -12.25 5.89 2.70
C LEU A 334 -13.48 5.31 3.42
N VAL A 335 -13.68 3.99 3.42
CA VAL A 335 -14.71 3.34 4.25
C VAL A 335 -14.43 3.57 5.73
N SER A 336 -13.20 3.32 6.18
CA SER A 336 -12.81 3.55 7.58
C SER A 336 -12.98 5.03 7.98
N LEU A 337 -12.60 5.96 7.10
CA LEU A 337 -12.81 7.39 7.30
C LEU A 337 -14.29 7.71 7.47
N TYR A 338 -15.16 7.25 6.56
CA TYR A 338 -16.60 7.54 6.59
C TYR A 338 -17.25 7.08 7.90
N PHE A 339 -16.97 5.84 8.32
CA PHE A 339 -17.55 5.25 9.53
C PHE A 339 -16.82 5.61 10.82
N GLY A 340 -15.79 6.46 10.76
CA GLY A 340 -15.03 6.84 11.94
C GLY A 340 -14.30 5.66 12.56
N LYS A 341 -13.70 4.77 11.75
CA LYS A 341 -12.98 3.57 12.19
C LYS A 341 -11.47 3.75 12.01
N PRO A 342 -10.64 3.23 12.95
CA PRO A 342 -9.21 3.26 12.78
C PRO A 342 -8.76 2.39 11.60
N LEU A 343 -7.85 2.94 10.80
CA LEU A 343 -7.08 2.23 9.80
C LEU A 343 -5.66 1.99 10.34
N VAL A 344 -5.30 0.73 10.53
CA VAL A 344 -3.90 0.32 10.73
C VAL A 344 -3.34 -0.07 9.37
N VAL A 345 -2.27 0.60 8.94
CA VAL A 345 -1.75 0.41 7.59
C VAL A 345 -0.23 0.25 7.58
N MET A 346 0.29 -0.62 6.73
CA MET A 346 1.72 -0.70 6.41
C MET A 346 1.93 -0.58 4.90
N SER A 347 3.18 -0.39 4.47
CA SER A 347 3.47 -0.36 3.03
C SER A 347 3.32 -1.75 2.40
N PRO A 348 2.97 -1.84 1.10
CA PRO A 348 3.01 -3.11 0.38
C PRO A 348 4.39 -3.77 0.41
N LEU A 349 5.45 -2.96 0.43
CA LEU A 349 6.83 -3.43 0.52
C LEU A 349 7.10 -4.14 1.86
N ALA A 350 6.62 -3.56 2.97
CA ALA A 350 6.74 -4.16 4.30
C ALA A 350 6.04 -5.53 4.36
N PHE A 351 4.85 -5.63 3.75
CA PHE A 351 4.15 -6.91 3.62
C PHE A 351 4.93 -7.92 2.78
N LEU A 352 5.41 -7.54 1.59
CA LEU A 352 6.15 -8.45 0.71
C LEU A 352 7.46 -8.94 1.34
N ALA A 353 8.15 -8.08 2.10
CA ALA A 353 9.37 -8.45 2.82
C ALA A 353 9.08 -9.37 4.02
N ARG A 354 7.97 -9.16 4.72
CA ARG A 354 7.58 -9.88 5.95
C ARG A 354 6.06 -10.10 6.00
N PRO A 355 5.53 -11.09 5.27
CA PRO A 355 4.08 -11.34 5.17
C PRO A 355 3.42 -11.60 6.54
N GLU A 356 4.16 -12.19 7.48
CA GLU A 356 3.72 -12.44 8.85
C GLU A 356 3.37 -11.16 9.63
N ARG A 357 3.96 -10.01 9.29
CA ARG A 357 3.67 -8.71 9.93
C ARG A 357 2.20 -8.33 9.80
N TRP A 358 1.55 -8.72 8.72
CA TRP A 358 0.12 -8.47 8.52
C TRP A 358 -0.74 -9.17 9.57
N LEU A 359 -0.44 -10.44 9.86
CA LEU A 359 -1.16 -11.22 10.87
C LEU A 359 -0.89 -10.69 12.28
N TRP A 360 0.37 -10.31 12.55
CA TRP A 360 0.74 -9.70 13.82
C TRP A 360 0.13 -8.30 14.02
N ALA A 361 -0.07 -7.54 12.94
CA ALA A 361 -0.82 -6.28 13.01
C ALA A 361 -2.30 -6.53 13.35
N ILE A 362 -2.94 -7.55 12.75
CA ILE A 362 -4.30 -7.98 13.12
C ILE A 362 -4.36 -8.34 14.61
N HIS A 363 -3.39 -9.12 15.09
CA HIS A 363 -3.31 -9.49 16.50
C HIS A 363 -3.14 -8.28 17.44
N ARG A 364 -2.09 -7.48 17.22
CA ARG A 364 -1.69 -6.33 18.07
C ARG A 364 -2.80 -5.31 18.21
N TYR A 365 -3.53 -5.05 17.13
CA TYR A 365 -4.57 -4.02 17.07
C TYR A 365 -5.99 -4.57 17.11
N ARG A 366 -6.15 -5.88 17.38
CA ARG A 366 -7.46 -6.57 17.38
C ARG A 366 -8.25 -6.29 16.10
N GLY A 367 -7.57 -6.34 14.96
CA GLY A 367 -8.15 -6.10 13.64
C GLY A 367 -9.40 -6.96 13.43
N THR A 368 -10.48 -6.31 12.99
CA THR A 368 -11.76 -6.97 12.72
C THR A 368 -12.00 -7.12 11.23
N LEU A 369 -11.47 -6.17 10.44
CA LEU A 369 -11.60 -6.08 8.99
C LEU A 369 -10.23 -6.10 8.32
N SER A 370 -10.10 -6.84 7.24
CA SER A 370 -8.94 -6.78 6.36
C SER A 370 -9.28 -7.25 4.96
N ALA A 371 -8.42 -6.98 3.99
CA ALA A 371 -8.59 -7.41 2.60
C ALA A 371 -7.25 -7.69 1.94
N ALA A 372 -7.22 -8.68 1.06
CA ALA A 372 -6.02 -9.04 0.31
C ALA A 372 -6.37 -9.79 -1.00
N PRO A 373 -5.50 -9.73 -2.01
CA PRO A 373 -5.54 -10.67 -3.13
C PRO A 373 -5.10 -12.08 -2.73
N ASN A 374 -5.49 -13.08 -3.53
CA ASN A 374 -5.26 -14.50 -3.22
C ASN A 374 -3.75 -14.82 -3.01
N PHE A 375 -2.85 -14.18 -3.75
CA PHE A 375 -1.40 -14.39 -3.63
C PHE A 375 -0.87 -14.10 -2.23
N ALA A 376 -1.49 -13.16 -1.52
CA ALA A 376 -1.06 -12.76 -0.18
C ALA A 376 -1.25 -13.89 0.84
N PHE A 377 -2.34 -14.65 0.69
CA PHE A 377 -2.62 -15.83 1.52
C PHE A 377 -1.59 -16.93 1.27
N GLU A 378 -1.26 -17.21 0.00
CA GLU A 378 -0.20 -18.16 -0.34
C GLU A 378 1.17 -17.73 0.20
N LEU A 379 1.48 -16.43 0.09
CA LEU A 379 2.74 -15.89 0.58
C LEU A 379 2.85 -16.02 2.11
N CYS A 380 1.76 -15.77 2.85
CA CYS A 380 1.70 -16.03 4.28
C CYS A 380 1.86 -17.53 4.60
N LEU A 381 1.18 -18.42 3.88
CA LEU A 381 1.29 -19.87 4.08
C LEU A 381 2.71 -20.38 3.93
N LYS A 382 3.43 -19.90 2.90
CA LYS A 382 4.84 -20.23 2.68
C LYS A 382 5.72 -19.84 3.85
N ARG A 383 5.52 -18.62 4.38
CA ARG A 383 6.29 -18.10 5.51
C ARG A 383 5.97 -18.82 6.82
N LEU A 384 4.69 -19.14 7.04
CA LEU A 384 4.23 -19.85 8.23
C LEU A 384 4.54 -21.35 8.23
N ALA A 385 4.94 -21.95 7.12
CA ALA A 385 5.34 -23.36 7.08
C ALA A 385 6.57 -23.66 7.96
N GLU A 386 7.36 -22.62 8.30
CA GLU A 386 8.62 -22.73 9.05
C GLU A 386 8.41 -22.82 10.58
N ALA A 387 7.35 -22.21 11.11
CA ALA A 387 7.04 -22.21 12.53
C ALA A 387 5.54 -21.93 12.76
N GLN A 388 4.93 -22.61 13.74
CA GLN A 388 3.62 -22.18 14.23
C GLN A 388 3.79 -20.82 14.91
N PRO A 389 2.94 -19.82 14.61
CA PRO A 389 3.03 -18.53 15.28
C PRO A 389 2.48 -18.67 16.71
N GLU A 390 3.34 -19.02 17.66
CA GLU A 390 3.00 -19.05 19.08
C GLU A 390 2.54 -17.66 19.55
N GLY A 391 1.44 -17.60 20.30
CA GLY A 391 0.87 -16.35 20.82
C GLY A 391 0.03 -15.52 19.83
N LEU A 392 0.00 -15.89 18.56
CA LEU A 392 -0.85 -15.22 17.57
C LEU A 392 -2.33 -15.50 17.85
N ASP A 393 -3.12 -14.45 17.99
CA ASP A 393 -4.58 -14.48 18.14
C ASP A 393 -5.25 -13.60 17.08
N LEU A 394 -6.04 -14.25 16.23
CA LEU A 394 -6.83 -13.72 15.12
C LEU A 394 -8.35 -13.82 15.38
N SER A 395 -8.76 -14.14 16.61
CA SER A 395 -10.18 -14.30 16.99
C SER A 395 -11.02 -13.04 16.80
N SER A 396 -10.39 -11.85 16.80
CA SER A 396 -11.05 -10.57 16.51
C SER A 396 -11.49 -10.44 15.07
N LEU A 397 -10.84 -11.15 14.14
CA LEU A 397 -11.10 -11.01 12.71
C LEU A 397 -12.49 -11.56 12.39
N ARG A 398 -13.36 -10.69 11.89
CA ARG A 398 -14.74 -11.04 11.49
C ARG A 398 -14.92 -11.08 9.99
N LEU A 399 -14.10 -10.35 9.24
CA LEU A 399 -14.12 -10.34 7.79
C LEU A 399 -12.72 -10.10 7.23
N LEU A 400 -12.28 -11.03 6.39
CA LEU A 400 -11.05 -10.99 5.62
C LEU A 400 -11.41 -11.21 4.15
N ALA A 401 -11.50 -10.11 3.40
CA ALA A 401 -11.90 -10.12 2.01
C ALA A 401 -10.79 -10.67 1.11
N CYS A 402 -11.13 -11.56 0.18
CA CYS A 402 -10.24 -12.06 -0.87
C CYS A 402 -10.75 -11.59 -2.24
N GLY A 403 -10.00 -10.72 -2.93
CA GLY A 403 -10.43 -10.09 -4.19
C GLY A 403 -9.27 -9.57 -5.05
N ALA A 404 -9.53 -8.65 -5.99
CA ALA A 404 -8.56 -8.10 -6.97
C ALA A 404 -7.93 -9.09 -7.97
N GLU A 405 -8.03 -10.40 -7.74
CA GLU A 405 -7.58 -11.45 -8.66
C GLU A 405 -8.47 -12.70 -8.48
N PRO A 406 -8.35 -13.73 -9.36
CA PRO A 406 -9.09 -14.97 -9.19
C PRO A 406 -8.88 -15.59 -7.80
N VAL A 407 -9.99 -15.82 -7.09
CA VAL A 407 -9.98 -16.42 -5.76
C VAL A 407 -9.81 -17.93 -5.89
N ASN A 408 -8.81 -18.49 -5.21
CA ASN A 408 -8.58 -19.92 -5.16
C ASN A 408 -9.14 -20.50 -3.83
N PRO A 409 -10.19 -21.34 -3.87
CA PRO A 409 -10.79 -21.90 -2.67
C PRO A 409 -9.82 -22.79 -1.88
N ASP A 410 -8.89 -23.49 -2.53
CA ASP A 410 -7.91 -24.37 -1.87
C ASP A 410 -6.89 -23.56 -1.06
N THR A 411 -6.48 -22.39 -1.58
CA THR A 411 -5.63 -21.43 -0.86
C THR A 411 -6.33 -20.98 0.43
N LEU A 412 -7.59 -20.57 0.33
CA LEU A 412 -8.37 -20.09 1.48
C LEU A 412 -8.60 -21.20 2.52
N ALA A 413 -8.92 -22.42 2.07
CA ALA A 413 -9.09 -23.57 2.97
C ALA A 413 -7.80 -23.92 3.73
N ARG A 414 -6.65 -23.95 3.03
CA ARG A 414 -5.34 -24.16 3.66
C ARG A 414 -5.00 -23.06 4.65
N PHE A 415 -5.28 -21.81 4.30
CA PHE A 415 -5.04 -20.65 5.16
C PHE A 415 -5.87 -20.72 6.45
N ALA A 416 -7.18 -21.01 6.34
CA ALA A 416 -8.05 -21.21 7.49
C ALA A 416 -7.55 -22.36 8.38
N ALA A 417 -7.24 -23.52 7.80
CA ALA A 417 -6.75 -24.68 8.55
C ALA A 417 -5.42 -24.38 9.27
N ARG A 418 -4.49 -23.68 8.62
CA ARG A 418 -3.18 -23.33 9.19
C ARG A 418 -3.30 -22.41 10.42
N LEU A 419 -4.26 -21.50 10.41
CA LEU A 419 -4.44 -20.46 11.41
C LEU A 419 -5.61 -20.71 12.37
N ALA A 420 -6.26 -21.88 12.29
CA ALA A 420 -7.35 -22.26 13.19
C ALA A 420 -6.94 -22.25 14.66
N ALA A 421 -5.73 -22.74 14.98
CA ALA A 421 -5.17 -22.70 16.34
C ALA A 421 -4.90 -21.27 16.85
N SER A 422 -4.76 -20.31 15.94
CA SER A 422 -4.67 -18.88 16.24
C SER A 422 -6.04 -18.19 16.29
N GLY A 423 -7.15 -18.93 16.26
CA GLY A 423 -8.50 -18.37 16.39
C GLY A 423 -9.11 -17.81 15.10
N LEU A 424 -8.47 -17.99 13.94
CA LEU A 424 -9.08 -17.62 12.66
C LEU A 424 -10.27 -18.54 12.37
N ARG A 425 -11.45 -17.93 12.24
CA ARG A 425 -12.68 -18.63 11.85
C ARG A 425 -12.77 -18.72 10.32
N PRO A 426 -13.07 -19.90 9.72
CA PRO A 426 -13.27 -20.02 8.28
C PRO A 426 -14.31 -19.04 7.72
N GLU A 427 -15.35 -18.74 8.52
CA GLU A 427 -16.45 -17.83 8.15
C GLU A 427 -15.99 -16.36 8.03
N ALA A 428 -14.81 -16.02 8.55
CA ALA A 428 -14.24 -14.70 8.34
C ALA A 428 -13.71 -14.52 6.90
N LEU A 429 -13.38 -15.60 6.19
CA LEU A 429 -12.87 -15.50 4.81
C LEU A 429 -14.02 -15.22 3.84
N ALA A 430 -13.94 -14.09 3.14
CA ALA A 430 -15.00 -13.61 2.27
C ALA A 430 -14.48 -13.35 0.85
N PRO A 431 -14.75 -14.23 -0.13
CA PRO A 431 -14.52 -13.92 -1.53
C PRO A 431 -15.31 -12.66 -1.92
N VAL A 432 -14.66 -11.71 -2.58
CA VAL A 432 -15.29 -10.48 -3.07
C VAL A 432 -14.94 -10.25 -4.53
N TYR A 433 -15.81 -9.54 -5.23
CA TYR A 433 -15.62 -9.13 -6.61
C TYR A 433 -15.84 -7.62 -6.71
N GLY A 434 -15.03 -6.97 -7.54
CA GLY A 434 -14.99 -5.53 -7.65
C GLY A 434 -14.27 -5.08 -8.91
N LEU A 435 -14.70 -3.94 -9.47
CA LEU A 435 -14.06 -3.28 -10.59
C LEU A 435 -13.87 -1.80 -10.27
N ALA A 436 -12.81 -1.18 -10.80
CA ALA A 436 -12.58 0.25 -10.62
C ALA A 436 -13.77 1.07 -11.16
N GLU A 437 -14.35 0.66 -12.30
CA GLU A 437 -15.53 1.25 -12.93
C GLU A 437 -16.80 1.18 -12.07
N ALA A 438 -16.86 0.20 -11.16
CA ALA A 438 -17.92 0.05 -10.17
C ALA A 438 -17.55 0.69 -8.82
N THR A 439 -16.51 1.51 -8.76
CA THR A 439 -16.02 2.10 -7.50
C THR A 439 -15.58 1.02 -6.48
N VAL A 440 -15.09 -0.14 -6.94
CA VAL A 440 -14.66 -1.34 -6.17
C VAL A 440 -15.75 -2.33 -5.79
N GLY A 441 -17.02 -1.96 -5.70
CA GLY A 441 -18.04 -2.82 -5.08
C GLY A 441 -19.38 -2.82 -5.80
#